data_AF-A0A2V3JII6-F1
#
_entry.id   AF-A0A2V3JII6-F1
#
_cell.length_a   1.000
_cell.length_b   1.000
_cell.length_c   1.000
_cell.angle_alpha   90.00
_cell.angle_beta   90.00
_cell.angle_gamma   90.00
#
_symmetry.space_group_name_H-M   'P 1'
#
loop_
_entity.id
_entity.type
_entity.pdbx_description
1 polymer ?
#
loop_
_entity_poly.entity_id
_entity_poly.type
_entity_poly.pdbx_seq_one_letter_code
_entity_poly.pdbx_strand_id
1 'polypeptide(L)' 'MIPKKDPKENELIDDAKTWNWIIAGFRVLAEHAIGGVKRFGMVSDKFRNRKDGFDDKIMLISCGLWNYPPAVLLN' A
#
# COMPACT_ATOMS: atom_id res chain seq x y z
N MET A 1 0.78 11.36 2.78
CA MET A 1 0.77 12.59 1.96
C MET A 1 -0.64 12.84 1.48
N ILE A 2 -1.12 14.08 1.50
CA ILE A 2 -2.50 14.42 1.18
C ILE A 2 -2.51 15.21 -0.14
N PRO A 3 -3.23 14.76 -1.19
CA PRO A 3 -3.37 15.53 -2.41
C PRO A 3 -4.22 16.78 -2.16
N LYS A 4 -3.89 17.88 -2.84
CA LYS A 4 -4.67 19.10 -2.77
C LYS A 4 -5.96 18.91 -3.57
N LYS A 5 -7.09 19.16 -2.91
CA LYS A 5 -8.42 19.05 -3.52
C LYS A 5 -8.62 20.14 -4.58
N ASP A 6 -9.29 19.78 -5.67
CA ASP A 6 -9.72 20.73 -6.70
C ASP A 6 -10.65 21.79 -6.10
N PRO A 7 -10.38 23.10 -6.35
CA PRO A 7 -11.31 24.16 -5.99
C PRO A 7 -12.60 24.05 -6.81
N LYS A 8 -13.72 24.54 -6.27
CA LYS A 8 -15.03 24.48 -6.95
C LYS A 8 -15.14 25.40 -8.17
N GLU A 9 -14.46 26.55 -8.13
CA GLU A 9 -14.63 27.60 -9.16
C GLU A 9 -13.34 27.91 -9.93
N ASN A 10 -12.19 27.48 -9.43
CA ASN A 10 -10.88 27.80 -10.02
C ASN A 10 -10.07 26.53 -10.26
N GLU A 11 -9.22 26.55 -11.28
CA GLU A 11 -8.24 25.47 -11.48
C GLU A 11 -7.17 25.46 -10.40
N LEU A 12 -6.60 24.27 -10.16
CA LEU A 12 -5.37 24.15 -9.40
C LEU A 12 -4.23 24.87 -10.11
N ILE A 13 -3.44 25.63 -9.35
CA ILE A 13 -2.16 26.17 -9.79
C ILE A 13 -1.25 25.00 -10.21
N ASP A 14 -0.42 25.21 -11.24
CA ASP A 14 0.41 24.16 -11.84
C ASP A 14 1.34 23.46 -10.84
N ASP A 15 1.87 24.18 -9.84
CA ASP A 15 2.67 23.58 -8.77
C ASP A 15 1.86 22.56 -7.95
N ALA A 16 0.58 22.85 -7.68
CA ALA A 16 -0.29 21.95 -6.95
C ALA A 16 -0.70 20.73 -7.80
N LYS A 17 -0.87 20.91 -9.12
CA LYS A 17 -1.07 19.81 -10.07
C LYS A 17 0.15 18.89 -10.10
N THR A 18 1.36 19.48 -10.18
CA THR A 18 2.64 18.75 -10.14
C THR A 18 2.81 17.97 -8.84
N TRP A 19 2.52 18.59 -7.70
CA TRP A 19 2.56 17.93 -6.40
C TRP A 19 1.58 16.75 -6.30
N ASN A 20 0.35 16.94 -6.78
CA ASN A 20 -0.66 15.87 -6.83
C ASN A 20 -0.21 14.70 -7.72
N TRP A 21 0.43 14.99 -8.87
CA TRP A 21 0.97 13.97 -9.76
C TRP A 21 2.08 13.14 -9.10
N ILE A 22 3.00 13.78 -8.39
CA ILE A 22 4.05 13.09 -7.61
C ILE A 22 3.43 12.18 -6.54
N ILE A 23 2.47 12.70 -5.76
CA ILE A 23 1.77 11.90 -4.74
C ILE A 23 1.05 10.71 -5.38
N ALA A 24 0.40 10.90 -6.53
CA ALA A 24 -0.31 9.83 -7.23
C ALA A 24 0.65 8.69 -7.62
N GLY A 25 1.84 9.00 -8.13
CA GLY A 25 2.86 8.01 -8.45
C GLY A 25 3.25 7.15 -7.25
N PHE A 26 3.49 7.76 -6.09
CA PHE A 26 3.77 7.01 -4.86
C PHE A 26 2.59 6.14 -4.40
N ARG A 27 1.35 6.62 -4.55
CA ARG A 27 0.15 5.86 -4.17
C ARG A 27 -0.03 4.61 -5.01
N VAL A 28 0.24 4.67 -6.32
CA VAL A 28 0.16 3.48 -7.20
C VAL A 28 1.05 2.36 -6.69
N LEU A 29 2.30 2.67 -6.31
CA LEU A 29 3.23 1.69 -5.75
C LEU A 29 2.74 1.12 -4.41
N ALA A 30 2.26 1.98 -3.51
CA ALA A 30 1.75 1.57 -2.21
C ALA A 30 0.49 0.70 -2.33
N GLU A 31 -0.45 1.07 -3.20
CA GLU A 31 -1.67 0.32 -3.47
C GLU A 31 -1.36 -1.04 -4.10
N HIS A 32 -0.36 -1.13 -4.98
CA HIS A 32 0.11 -2.40 -5.53
C HIS A 32 0.69 -3.30 -4.43
N ALA A 33 1.53 -2.78 -3.55
CA ALA A 33 2.09 -3.53 -2.43
C ALA A 33 0.99 -4.02 -1.47
N ILE A 34 0.05 -3.15 -1.07
CA ILE A 34 -1.08 -3.51 -0.22
C ILE A 34 -1.98 -4.56 -0.91
N GLY A 35 -2.25 -4.37 -2.20
CA GLY A 35 -3.03 -5.31 -3.01
C GLY A 35 -2.36 -6.68 -3.10
N GLY A 36 -1.03 -6.72 -3.26
CA GLY A 36 -0.23 -7.94 -3.26
C GLY A 36 -0.30 -8.69 -1.93
N VAL A 37 -0.09 -7.99 -0.82
CA VAL A 37 -0.18 -8.54 0.55
C VAL A 37 -1.59 -9.09 0.85
N LYS A 38 -2.65 -8.46 0.34
CA LYS A 38 -4.03 -8.95 0.50
C LYS A 38 -4.31 -10.26 -0.23
N ARG A 39 -3.52 -10.66 -1.24
CA ARG A 39 -3.72 -11.93 -1.98
C ARG A 39 -3.61 -13.18 -1.09
N PHE A 40 -2.94 -13.07 0.06
CA PHE A 40 -2.80 -14.20 0.98
C PHE A 40 -4.08 -14.51 1.78
N GLY A 41 -5.14 -13.69 1.69
CA GLY A 41 -6.42 -13.92 2.39
C GLY A 41 -6.37 -13.59 3.89
N MET A 42 -5.28 -13.95 4.58
CA MET A 42 -5.13 -13.74 6.02
C MET A 42 -5.20 -12.27 6.45
N VAL A 43 -4.81 -11.34 5.57
CA VAL A 43 -4.80 -9.89 5.81
C VAL A 43 -6.07 -9.20 5.29
N SER A 44 -6.82 -9.85 4.39
CA SER A 44 -8.04 -9.28 3.79
C SER A 44 -9.32 -9.77 4.45
N ASP A 45 -9.31 -11.00 4.95
CA ASP A 45 -10.49 -11.66 5.50
C ASP A 45 -10.69 -11.32 6.97
N LYS A 46 -11.86 -11.68 7.50
CA LYS A 46 -12.15 -11.52 8.93
C LYS A 46 -11.15 -12.34 9.74
N PHE A 47 -10.25 -11.64 10.42
CA PHE A 47 -9.27 -12.22 11.32
C PHE A 47 -9.97 -12.76 12.57
N ARG A 48 -9.86 -14.08 12.81
CA ARG A 48 -10.55 -14.78 13.91
C ARG A 48 -9.62 -15.15 15.07
N ASN A 49 -8.31 -15.01 14.88
CA ASN A 49 -7.37 -15.33 15.94
C ASN A 49 -7.46 -14.28 17.07
N ARG A 50 -7.43 -14.74 18.32
CA ARG A 50 -7.58 -13.89 19.52
C ARG A 50 -6.26 -13.66 20.27
N LYS A 51 -5.16 -14.20 19.75
CA LYS A 51 -3.84 -14.01 20.33
C LYS A 51 -3.37 -12.58 20.09
N ASP A 52 -2.97 -11.92 21.17
CA ASP A 52 -2.46 -10.55 21.14
C ASP A 52 -1.25 -10.41 20.21
N GLY A 53 -1.24 -9.33 19.41
CA GLY A 53 -0.19 -8.99 18.44
C GLY A 53 0.03 -10.02 17.32
N PHE A 54 -0.91 -10.93 17.06
CA PHE A 54 -0.77 -11.91 15.97
C PHE A 54 -1.13 -11.32 14.61
N ASP A 55 -2.02 -10.35 14.57
CA ASP A 55 -2.35 -9.56 13.38
C ASP A 55 -1.12 -8.84 12.82
N ASP A 56 -0.32 -8.21 13.68
CA ASP A 56 0.95 -7.58 13.28
C ASP A 56 1.94 -8.60 12.69
N LYS A 57 2.03 -9.79 13.28
CA LYS A 57 2.89 -10.88 12.76
C LYS A 57 2.42 -11.35 11.40
N ILE A 58 1.12 -11.50 11.20
CA ILE A 58 0.56 -11.88 9.91
C ILE A 58 0.84 -10.81 8.86
N MET A 59 0.66 -9.54 9.20
CA MET A 59 1.02 -8.43 8.31
C MET A 59 2.51 -8.48 7.93
N LEU A 60 3.41 -8.66 8.90
CA LEU A 60 4.85 -8.75 8.67
C LEU A 60 5.21 -9.93 7.74
N ILE A 61 4.67 -11.12 8.01
CA ILE A 61 4.92 -12.32 7.20
C ILE A 61 4.40 -12.11 5.78
N SER A 62 3.18 -11.62 5.61
CA SER A 62 2.59 -11.38 4.29
C SER A 62 3.37 -10.32 3.49
N CYS A 63 3.84 -9.25 4.13
CA CYS A 63 4.75 -8.28 3.52
C CYS A 63 6.07 -8.93 3.10
N GLY A 64 6.66 -9.77 3.96
CA GLY A 64 7.89 -10.51 3.66
C GLY A 64 7.72 -11.43 2.45
N LEU A 65 6.64 -12.21 2.40
CA LEU A 65 6.31 -13.10 1.29
C LEU A 65 6.08 -12.36 -0.02
N TRP A 66 5.37 -11.23 0.00
CA TRP A 66 5.16 -10.41 -1.19
C TRP A 66 6.46 -9.81 -1.73
N ASN A 67 7.34 -9.37 -0.82
CA ASN A 67 8.63 -8.77 -1.17
C ASN A 67 9.74 -9.80 -1.41
N TYR A 68 9.45 -11.10 -1.36
CA TYR A 68 10.45 -12.15 -1.57
C TYR A 68 10.56 -12.48 -3.07
N PRO A 69 11.60 -12.03 -3.79
CA PRO A 69 11.81 -12.43 -5.17
C PRO A 69 12.29 -13.90 -5.25
N PRO A 70 11.92 -14.65 -6.29
CA PRO A 70 12.33 -16.05 -6.47
C PRO A 70 13.86 -16.25 -6.61
N ALA A 71 14.64 -15.18 -6.83
CA ALA A 71 16.08 -15.26 -7.03
C ALA A 71 16.90 -15.54 -5.75
N VAL A 72 16.33 -15.36 -4.55
CA VAL A 72 17.04 -15.58 -3.28
C VAL A 72 17.14 -17.08 -2.92
N LEU A 73 16.48 -17.97 -3.68
CA LEU A 73 16.59 -19.43 -3.53
C LEU A 73 17.63 -20.08 -4.47
N LEU A 74 18.43 -19.28 -5.20
CA LEU A 74 19.45 -19.76 -6.16
C LEU A 74 20.90 -19.51 -5.70
N ASN A 75 21.17 -19.42 -4.39
CA ASN A 75 22.53 -19.52 -3.85
C ASN A 75 22.61 -20.66 -2.83
#